data_AF-A0A1H9SP67-F1
#
_entry.id   AF-A0A1H9SP67-F1
#
_cell.length_a   1.000
_cell.length_b   1.000
_cell.length_c   1.000
_cell.angle_alpha   90.00
_cell.angle_beta   90.00
_cell.angle_gamma   90.00
#
_symmetry.space_group_name_H-M   'P 1'
#
loop_
_entity.id
_entity.type
_entity.pdbx_description
1 polymer ?
#
loop_
_entity_poly.entity_id
_entity_poly.type
_entity_poly.pdbx_seq_one_letter_code
_entity_poly.pdbx_strand_id
1 'polypeptide(L)'
;MYLTLYDFYEHYWWAMTSIFILIGLLITINFFKVQLFRKKTLFKEKMFDLVGSFILLLILGCANFFTAILYDEFNLPTDDILLLLSGYAVCVFIAQIVVTVRDT
;
A
#
# COMPACT_ATOMS: atom_id res chain seq x y z
N MET A 1 -31.29 -0.42 -14.30
CA MET A 1 -30.87 -0.09 -12.93
C MET A 1 -29.80 -1.06 -12.40
N TYR A 2 -29.83 -2.36 -12.72
CA TYR A 2 -28.72 -3.29 -12.41
C TYR A 2 -27.43 -3.02 -13.23
N LEU A 3 -27.55 -2.65 -14.52
CA LEU A 3 -26.38 -2.35 -15.37
C LEU A 3 -25.50 -1.21 -14.80
N THR A 4 -26.13 -0.14 -14.33
CA THR A 4 -25.43 1.05 -13.82
C THR A 4 -24.66 0.81 -12.53
N LEU A 5 -25.11 -0.16 -11.73
CA LEU A 5 -24.47 -0.51 -10.46
C LEU A 5 -23.27 -1.43 -10.69
N TYR A 6 -23.37 -2.33 -11.68
CA TYR A 6 -22.28 -3.18 -12.13
C TYR A 6 -21.14 -2.36 -12.77
N ASP A 7 -21.47 -1.44 -13.67
CA ASP A 7 -20.47 -0.56 -14.31
C ASP A 7 -19.76 0.32 -13.28
N PHE A 8 -20.50 0.87 -12.29
CA PHE A 8 -19.92 1.64 -11.20
C PHE A 8 -18.94 0.81 -10.38
N TYR A 9 -19.33 -0.42 -10.03
CA TYR A 9 -18.48 -1.34 -9.29
C TYR A 9 -17.20 -1.68 -10.06
N GLU A 10 -17.30 -2.02 -11.35
CA GLU A 10 -16.15 -2.39 -12.15
C GLU A 10 -15.14 -1.24 -12.25
N HIS A 11 -15.61 -0.01 -12.48
CA HIS A 11 -14.73 1.16 -12.53
C HIS A 11 -14.10 1.48 -11.17
N TYR A 12 -14.88 1.41 -10.09
CA TYR A 12 -14.38 1.57 -8.73
C TYR A 12 -13.30 0.52 -8.41
N TRP A 13 -13.55 -0.72 -8.80
CA TRP A 13 -12.67 -1.86 -8.56
C TRP A 13 -11.32 -1.70 -9.25
N TRP A 14 -11.34 -1.35 -10.52
CA TRP A 14 -10.13 -1.05 -11.30
C TRP A 14 -9.36 0.13 -10.73
N ALA A 15 -10.06 1.18 -10.28
CA ALA A 15 -9.43 2.34 -9.66
C ALA A 15 -8.72 1.96 -8.34
N MET A 16 -9.39 1.22 -7.45
CA MET A 16 -8.80 0.82 -6.17
C MET A 16 -7.64 -0.14 -6.36
N THR A 17 -7.76 -1.13 -7.24
CA THR A 17 -6.67 -2.05 -7.56
C THR A 17 -5.45 -1.29 -8.07
N SER A 18 -5.65 -0.30 -8.95
CA SER A 18 -4.57 0.56 -9.47
C SER A 18 -3.91 1.38 -8.37
N ILE A 19 -4.69 1.95 -7.44
CA ILE A 19 -4.17 2.71 -6.28
C ILE A 19 -3.33 1.80 -5.38
N PHE A 20 -3.79 0.59 -5.08
CA PHE A 20 -3.07 -0.35 -4.23
C PHE A 20 -1.74 -0.78 -4.87
N ILE A 21 -1.75 -1.08 -6.17
CA ILE A 21 -0.54 -1.39 -6.94
C ILE A 21 0.43 -0.21 -6.89
N LEU A 22 -0.04 1.01 -7.11
CA LEU A 22 0.79 2.21 -7.12
C LEU A 22 1.41 2.49 -5.75
N ILE A 23 0.63 2.36 -4.67
CA ILE A 23 1.13 2.51 -3.29
C ILE A 23 2.18 1.43 -2.99
N GLY A 24 1.90 0.17 -3.33
CA GLY A 24 2.84 -0.93 -3.16
C GLY A 24 4.16 -0.67 -3.89
N LEU A 25 4.10 -0.22 -5.15
CA LEU A 25 5.28 0.16 -5.92
C LEU A 25 6.07 1.30 -5.28
N LEU A 26 5.39 2.35 -4.80
CA LEU A 26 6.05 3.48 -4.13
C LEU A 26 6.79 3.04 -2.87
N ILE A 27 6.18 2.18 -2.04
CA ILE A 27 6.83 1.61 -0.85
C ILE A 27 8.05 0.78 -1.27
N THR A 28 7.93 -0.05 -2.30
CA THR A 28 9.02 -0.87 -2.82
C THR A 28 10.17 -0.03 -3.39
N ILE A 29 9.88 1.01 -4.16
CA ILE A 29 10.91 1.94 -4.68
C ILE A 29 11.64 2.60 -3.52
N ASN A 30 10.91 3.03 -2.50
CA ASN A 30 11.49 3.68 -1.34
C ASN A 30 12.38 2.71 -0.54
N PHE A 31 11.94 1.46 -0.36
CA PHE A 31 12.76 0.39 0.20
C PHE A 31 14.07 0.18 -0.59
N PHE A 32 13.99 0.05 -1.91
CA PHE A 32 15.17 -0.12 -2.76
C PHE A 32 16.12 1.08 -2.68
N LYS A 33 15.60 2.31 -2.65
CA LYS A 33 16.40 3.52 -2.45
C LYS A 33 17.18 3.45 -1.14
N VAL A 34 16.53 3.12 -0.03
CA VAL A 34 17.19 2.98 1.28
C VAL A 34 18.27 1.90 1.25
N GLN A 35 18.01 0.76 0.58
CA GLN A 35 18.96 -0.35 0.47
C GLN A 35 20.16 -0.04 -0.45
N LEU A 36 19.95 0.63 -1.58
CA LEU A 36 21.00 0.97 -2.55
C LEU A 36 21.93 2.07 -2.04
N PHE A 37 21.38 3.11 -1.41
CA PHE A 37 22.15 4.26 -0.94
C PHE A 37 22.60 4.16 0.52
N ARG A 38 22.39 2.99 1.13
CA ARG A 38 22.60 2.66 2.54
C ARG A 38 23.90 3.16 3.19
N LYS A 39 25.01 3.16 2.45
CA LYS A 39 26.34 3.60 2.94
C LYS A 39 26.59 5.12 2.78
N LYS A 40 25.76 5.81 2.02
CA LYS A 40 25.92 7.22 1.64
C LYS A 40 24.88 8.14 2.32
N THR A 41 23.72 7.61 2.69
CA THR A 41 22.63 8.37 3.32
C THR A 41 22.76 8.43 4.84
N LEU A 42 22.49 9.62 5.39
CA LEU A 42 22.47 9.84 6.83
C LEU A 42 21.27 9.13 7.47
N PHE A 43 21.39 8.70 8.73
CA PHE A 43 20.29 8.03 9.44
C PHE A 43 18.99 8.86 9.44
N LYS A 44 19.09 10.19 9.56
CA LYS A 44 17.94 11.11 9.50
C LYS A 44 17.18 11.01 8.19
N GLU A 45 17.87 10.83 7.07
CA GLU A 45 17.25 10.68 5.74
C GLU A 45 16.55 9.32 5.61
N LYS A 46 17.17 8.25 6.15
CA LYS A 46 16.54 6.92 6.20
C LYS A 46 15.27 6.92 7.06
N MET A 47 15.25 7.67 8.16
CA MET A 47 14.06 7.88 8.99
C MET A 47 12.97 8.66 8.24
N PHE A 48 13.35 9.70 7.48
CA PHE A 48 12.40 10.43 6.66
C PHE A 48 11.76 9.54 5.59
N ASP A 49 12.57 8.71 4.91
CA ASP A 49 12.06 7.72 3.95
C ASP A 49 11.14 6.70 4.63
N LEU A 50 11.44 6.28 5.87
CA LEU A 50 10.59 5.38 6.64
C LEU A 50 9.24 6.02 6.99
N VAL A 51 9.23 7.29 7.41
CA VAL A 51 8.00 8.05 7.67
C VAL A 51 7.16 8.17 6.40
N GLY A 52 7.79 8.41 5.25
CA GLY A 52 7.11 8.43 3.95
C GLY A 52 6.40 7.11 3.65
N SER A 53 7.09 5.98 3.80
CA SER A 53 6.47 4.66 3.61
C SER A 53 5.38 4.36 4.64
N PHE A 54 5.50 4.85 5.87
CA PHE A 54 4.47 4.72 6.90
C PHE A 54 3.18 5.48 6.53
N ILE A 55 3.31 6.70 6.02
CA ILE A 55 2.15 7.49 5.56
C ILE A 55 1.44 6.77 4.40
N LEU A 56 2.20 6.21 3.45
CA LEU A 56 1.64 5.42 2.35
C LEU A 56 0.88 4.19 2.86
N LEU A 57 1.39 3.52 3.90
CA LEU A 57 0.69 2.41 4.56
C LEU A 57 -0.60 2.85 5.25
N LEU A 58 -0.61 4.00 5.92
CA LEU A 58 -1.83 4.55 6.51
C LEU A 58 -2.89 4.83 5.44
N ILE A 59 -2.50 5.40 4.30
CA ILE A 59 -3.39 5.62 3.16
C ILE A 59 -3.97 4.29 2.67
N LEU A 60 -3.12 3.25 2.56
CA LEU A 60 -3.55 1.91 2.18
C LEU A 60 -4.53 1.31 3.20
N GLY A 61 -4.29 1.52 4.51
CA GLY A 61 -5.19 1.09 5.57
C GLY A 61 -6.56 1.77 5.50
N CYS A 62 -6.59 3.09 5.27
CA CYS A 62 -7.83 3.83 5.04
C CYS A 62 -8.57 3.35 3.79
N ALA A 63 -7.84 3.06 2.70
CA ALA A 63 -8.44 2.54 1.48
C ALA A 63 -9.06 1.15 1.69
N ASN A 64 -8.37 0.25 2.40
CA ASN A 64 -8.93 -1.05 2.80
C ASN A 64 -10.19 -0.90 3.64
N PHE A 65 -10.19 0.01 4.62
CA PHE A 65 -11.37 0.26 5.45
C PHE A 65 -12.57 0.74 4.61
N PHE A 66 -12.32 1.65 3.67
CA PHE A 66 -13.37 2.14 2.77
C PHE A 66 -13.89 1.04 1.84
N THR A 67 -13.01 0.21 1.29
CA THR A 67 -13.40 -0.93 0.45
C THR A 67 -14.19 -1.99 1.25
N ALA A 68 -13.84 -2.22 2.52
CA ALA A 68 -14.59 -3.13 3.40
C ALA A 68 -16.04 -2.65 3.63
N ILE A 69 -16.24 -1.35 3.86
CA ILE A 69 -17.59 -0.76 3.98
C ILE A 69 -18.40 -0.99 2.71
N LEU A 70 -17.79 -0.81 1.54
CA LEU A 70 -18.48 -1.01 0.25
C LEU A 70 -18.84 -2.47 -0.01
N TYR A 71 -17.98 -3.42 0.39
CA TYR A 71 -18.33 -4.83 0.29
C TYR A 71 -19.55 -5.18 1.12
N ASP A 72 -19.64 -4.63 2.33
CA ASP A 72 -20.77 -4.86 3.24
C ASP A 72 -22.07 -4.23 2.70
N GLU A 73 -22.02 -2.95 2.30
CA GLU A 73 -23.19 -2.21 1.82
C GLU A 73 -23.79 -2.79 0.53
N PHE A 74 -22.95 -3.29 -0.37
CA PHE A 74 -23.37 -3.84 -1.65
C PHE A 74 -23.43 -5.38 -1.68
N ASN A 75 -23.16 -6.05 -0.56
CA ASN A 75 -23.08 -7.51 -0.42
C ASN A 75 -22.23 -8.16 -1.53
N LEU A 76 -21.07 -7.55 -1.79
CA LEU A 76 -20.17 -7.94 -2.86
C LEU A 76 -19.13 -8.95 -2.35
N PRO A 77 -18.67 -9.88 -3.21
CA PRO A 77 -17.61 -10.80 -2.84
C PRO A 77 -16.32 -10.02 -2.58
N THR A 78 -15.68 -10.31 -1.45
CA THR A 78 -14.35 -9.78 -1.14
C THR A 78 -13.33 -10.37 -2.10
N ASP A 79 -12.61 -9.53 -2.84
CA ASP A 79 -11.53 -9.96 -3.72
C ASP A 79 -10.21 -10.07 -2.92
N ASP A 80 -9.61 -11.26 -2.97
CA ASP A 80 -8.36 -11.60 -2.31
C ASP A 80 -7.16 -10.79 -2.82
N ILE A 81 -7.26 -10.18 -4.01
CA ILE A 81 -6.16 -9.41 -4.63
C ILE A 81 -5.81 -8.17 -3.81
N LEU A 82 -6.80 -7.41 -3.32
CA LEU A 82 -6.52 -6.21 -2.52
C LEU A 82 -5.91 -6.57 -1.16
N LEU A 83 -6.36 -7.68 -0.57
CA LEU A 83 -5.80 -8.21 0.67
C LEU A 83 -4.34 -8.64 0.46
N LEU A 84 -4.05 -9.34 -0.64
CA LEU A 84 -2.71 -9.76 -1.00
C LEU A 84 -1.78 -8.55 -1.23
N LEU A 85 -2.23 -7.53 -1.97
CA LEU A 85 -1.47 -6.29 -2.20
C LEU A 85 -1.18 -5.55 -0.91
N SER A 86 -2.13 -5.54 0.02
CA SER A 86 -1.97 -4.93 1.34
C SER A 86 -0.98 -5.69 2.19
N GLY A 87 -1.09 -7.02 2.23
CA GLY A 87 -0.13 -7.89 2.91
C GLY A 87 1.29 -7.71 2.36
N TYR A 88 1.43 -7.63 1.03
CA TYR A 88 2.71 -7.35 0.37
C TYR A 88 3.31 -6.01 0.82
N ALA A 89 2.54 -4.92 0.78
CA ALA A 89 3.00 -3.60 1.20
C ALA A 89 3.46 -3.57 2.67
N VAL A 90 2.74 -4.25 3.55
CA VAL A 90 3.12 -4.41 4.97
C VAL A 90 4.44 -5.17 5.10
N CYS A 91 4.60 -6.29 4.39
CA CYS A 91 5.84 -7.07 4.41
C CYS A 91 7.05 -6.26 3.93
N VAL A 92 6.91 -5.49 2.84
CA VAL A 92 7.98 -4.62 2.33
C VAL A 92 8.33 -3.53 3.34
N PHE A 93 7.34 -2.92 3.99
CA PHE A 93 7.60 -1.91 5.02
C PHE A 93 8.31 -2.49 6.24
N ILE A 94 7.93 -3.68 6.71
CA ILE A 94 8.63 -4.37 7.80
C ILE A 94 10.09 -4.63 7.40
N ALA A 95 10.34 -5.08 6.17
CA ALA A 95 11.70 -5.24 5.66
C ALA A 95 12.48 -3.91 5.65
N GLN A 96 11.82 -2.80 5.30
CA GLN A 96 12.41 -1.46 5.37
C GLN A 96 12.80 -1.07 6.80
N ILE A 97 11.94 -1.32 7.79
CA ILE A 97 12.26 -1.09 9.21
C ILE A 97 13.52 -1.86 9.61
N VAL A 98 13.56 -3.16 9.31
CA VAL A 98 14.69 -4.03 9.67
C VAL A 98 15.99 -3.51 9.07
N VAL A 99 15.97 -3.11 7.79
CA VAL A 99 17.15 -2.54 7.12
C VAL A 99 17.56 -1.22 7.77
N THR A 100 16.61 -0.31 8.01
CA THR A 100 16.92 1.00 8.57
C THR A 100 17.49 0.90 9.98
N VAL A 101 16.96 0.03 10.84
CA VAL A 101 17.43 -0.14 12.23
C VAL A 101 18.77 -0.87 12.30
N ARG A 102 18.99 -1.88 11.46
CA ARG A 102 20.24 -2.66 11.46
C ARG A 102 21.49 -1.82 11.16
N ASP A 103 21.34 -0.75 10.40
CA ASP A 103 22.45 0.14 10.02
C ASP A 103 22.56 1.41 10.89
N THR A 104 21.94 1.41 12.07
CA THR A 104 22.09 2.43 13.12
C THR A 104 23.16 2.00 14.11
#